data_AF-A0A947GUS6-F1
#
_entry.id   AF-A0A947GUS6-F1
#
_cell.length_a   1.000
_cell.length_b   1.000
_cell.length_c   1.000
_cell.angle_alpha   90.00
_cell.angle_beta   90.00
_cell.angle_gamma   90.00
#
_symmetry.space_group_name_H-M   'P 1'
#
loop_
_entity.id
_entity.type
_entity.pdbx_description
1 polymer ?
#
loop_
_entity_poly.entity_id
_entity_poly.type
_entity_poly.pdbx_seq_one_letter_code
_entity_poly.pdbx_strand_id
1 'polypeptide(L)'
;MNTALLQYYEAIEKASADMLLAARSGDWDQVVKLEGACAVLISQLKHAANAQALDSEEAQLKSRIMQRILINDAEIRQLAEPWLEDLDGILAGRPKSVH
;
A
#
# COMPACT_ATOMS: atom_id res chain seq x y z
N MET A 1 -6.18 -8.07 -25.25
CA MET A 1 -5.34 -7.10 -24.52
C MET A 1 -6.15 -5.87 -24.17
N ASN A 2 -6.81 -5.91 -23.03
CA ASN A 2 -7.44 -4.76 -22.39
C ASN A 2 -6.38 -4.00 -21.57
N THR A 3 -5.53 -3.28 -22.28
CA THR A 3 -4.37 -2.56 -21.72
C THR A 3 -4.76 -1.56 -20.64
N ALA A 4 -5.96 -0.98 -20.71
CA ALA A 4 -6.42 0.05 -19.77
C ALA A 4 -6.66 -0.51 -18.36
N LEU A 5 -7.24 -1.71 -18.23
CA LEU A 5 -7.43 -2.34 -16.91
C LEU A 5 -6.10 -2.71 -16.26
N LEU A 6 -5.18 -3.24 -17.06
CA LEU A 6 -3.86 -3.62 -16.58
C LEU A 6 -3.05 -2.40 -16.12
N GLN A 7 -3.14 -1.29 -16.85
CA GLN A 7 -2.52 -0.02 -16.46
C GLN A 7 -2.99 0.47 -15.07
N TYR A 8 -4.25 0.27 -14.71
CA TYR A 8 -4.73 0.59 -13.36
C TYR A 8 -4.08 -0.30 -12.30
N TYR A 9 -3.96 -1.61 -12.54
CA TYR A 9 -3.28 -2.51 -11.60
C TYR A 9 -1.80 -2.12 -11.43
N GLU A 10 -1.10 -1.82 -12.52
CA GLU A 10 0.30 -1.38 -12.49
C GLU A 10 0.46 -0.03 -11.77
N ALA A 11 -0.47 0.91 -11.97
CA ALA A 11 -0.46 2.19 -11.26
C ALA A 11 -0.68 2.02 -9.75
N ILE A 12 -1.58 1.12 -9.35
CA ILE A 12 -1.81 0.80 -7.93
C ILE A 12 -0.58 0.11 -7.33
N GLU A 13 0.05 -0.81 -8.05
CA GLU A 13 1.29 -1.45 -7.62
C GLU A 13 2.39 -0.41 -7.36
N LYS A 14 2.57 0.52 -8.30
CA LYS A 14 3.53 1.61 -8.16
C LYS A 14 3.22 2.47 -6.94
N ALA A 15 1.96 2.88 -6.75
CA ALA A 15 1.56 3.65 -5.58
C ALA A 15 1.83 2.89 -4.26
N SER A 16 1.56 1.59 -4.23
CA SER A 16 1.85 0.71 -3.09
C SER A 16 3.36 0.60 -2.79
N ALA A 17 4.19 0.48 -3.83
CA ALA A 17 5.65 0.48 -3.66
C ALA A 17 6.18 1.84 -3.16
N ASP A 18 5.64 2.95 -3.69
CA ASP A 18 6.02 4.30 -3.26
C ASP A 18 5.59 4.56 -1.79
N MET A 19 4.43 4.04 -1.37
CA MET A 19 4.00 4.07 0.04
C MET A 19 4.96 3.29 0.93
N LEU A 20 5.40 2.11 0.52
CA LEU A 20 6.36 1.31 1.28
C LEU A 20 7.71 2.03 1.43
N LEU A 21 8.20 2.68 0.37
CA LEU A 21 9.42 3.47 0.43
C LEU A 21 9.30 4.63 1.43
N ALA A 22 8.17 5.36 1.40
CA ALA A 22 7.90 6.43 2.35
C ALA A 22 7.79 5.92 3.80
N ALA A 23 7.12 4.78 4.03
CA ALA A 23 7.02 4.15 5.34
C ALA A 23 8.40 3.73 5.88
N ARG A 24 9.26 3.14 5.04
CA ARG A 24 10.63 2.76 5.40
C ARG A 24 11.50 3.97 5.76
N SER A 25 11.23 5.15 5.20
CA SER A 25 11.91 6.39 5.58
C SER A 25 11.24 7.14 6.74
N GLY A 26 10.12 6.65 7.27
CA GLY A 26 9.35 7.29 8.34
C GLY A 26 8.55 8.52 7.90
N ASP A 27 8.35 8.72 6.59
CA ASP A 27 7.59 9.85 6.02
C ASP A 27 6.10 9.50 5.93
N TRP A 28 5.43 9.50 7.09
CA TRP A 28 4.03 9.11 7.20
C TRP A 28 3.05 10.09 6.54
N ASP A 29 3.42 11.37 6.47
CA ASP A 29 2.63 12.36 5.72
C ASP A 29 2.59 12.01 4.22
N GLN A 30 3.72 11.58 3.65
CA GLN A 30 3.79 11.11 2.28
C GLN A 30 3.04 9.78 2.09
N VAL A 31 3.07 8.86 3.06
CA VAL A 31 2.26 7.62 3.03
C VAL A 31 0.76 7.97 2.91
N VAL A 32 0.23 8.85 3.76
CA VAL A 32 -1.18 9.26 3.74
C VAL A 32 -1.56 9.94 2.41
N LYS A 33 -0.68 10.79 1.87
CA LYS A 33 -0.90 11.42 0.56
C LYS A 33 -0.99 10.39 -0.57
N LEU A 34 -0.11 9.38 -0.55
CA LEU A 34 -0.11 8.31 -1.55
C LEU A 34 -1.30 7.36 -1.38
N GLU A 35 -1.74 7.11 -0.15
CA GLU A 35 -2.96 6.33 0.14
C GLU A 35 -4.18 6.99 -0.53
N GLY A 36 -4.31 8.31 -0.42
CA GLY A 36 -5.38 9.07 -1.10
C GLY A 36 -5.35 8.89 -2.63
N ALA A 37 -4.16 8.95 -3.23
CA ALA A 37 -4.00 8.69 -4.67
C ALA A 37 -4.35 7.24 -5.04
N CYS A 38 -3.94 6.27 -4.22
CA CYS A 38 -4.27 4.85 -4.39
C CYS A 38 -5.78 4.61 -4.32
N ALA A 39 -6.48 5.23 -3.37
CA ALA A 39 -7.93 5.13 -3.24
C ALA A 39 -8.69 5.61 -4.50
N VAL A 40 -8.21 6.69 -5.13
CA VAL A 40 -8.76 7.19 -6.40
C VAL A 40 -8.54 6.16 -7.53
N LEU A 41 -7.32 5.60 -7.65
CA LEU A 41 -7.01 4.58 -8.66
C LEU A 41 -7.84 3.31 -8.47
N ILE A 42 -8.03 2.85 -7.24
CA ILE A 42 -8.88 1.71 -6.91
C ILE A 42 -10.34 1.99 -7.30
N SER A 43 -10.83 3.20 -7.04
CA SER A 43 -12.18 3.59 -7.46
C SER A 43 -12.33 3.54 -8.98
N GLN A 44 -11.39 4.12 -9.74
CA GLN A 44 -11.40 4.10 -11.20
C GLN A 44 -11.30 2.67 -11.75
N LEU A 45 -10.43 1.84 -11.18
CA LEU A 45 -10.32 0.42 -11.51
C LEU A 45 -11.65 -0.31 -11.33
N LYS A 46 -12.34 -0.11 -10.19
CA LYS A 46 -13.65 -0.75 -9.94
C LYS A 46 -14.69 -0.37 -10.99
N HIS A 47 -14.72 0.89 -11.40
CA HIS A 47 -15.63 1.36 -12.46
C HIS A 47 -15.28 0.73 -13.82
N ALA A 48 -13.98 0.69 -14.17
CA ALA A 48 -13.53 0.09 -15.43
C ALA A 48 -13.73 -1.44 -15.49
N ALA A 49 -13.54 -2.14 -14.36
CA ALA A 49 -13.65 -3.59 -14.29
C ALA A 49 -15.09 -4.09 -14.45
N ASN A 50 -16.08 -3.26 -14.13
CA ASN A 50 -17.50 -3.60 -14.36
C ASN A 50 -17.88 -3.59 -15.85
N ALA A 51 -17.06 -2.99 -16.72
CA ALA A 51 -17.35 -2.88 -18.15
C ALA A 51 -16.80 -4.04 -18.99
N GLN A 52 -15.79 -4.77 -18.50
CA GLN A 52 -15.11 -5.80 -19.30
C GLN A 52 -14.47 -6.90 -18.44
N ALA A 53 -14.57 -8.15 -18.91
CA ALA A 53 -13.83 -9.29 -18.35
C ALA A 53 -12.38 -9.32 -18.88
N LEU A 54 -11.45 -9.78 -18.04
CA LEU A 54 -10.05 -10.06 -18.41
C LEU A 54 -9.93 -11.45 -19.04
N ASP A 55 -8.97 -11.61 -19.95
CA ASP A 55 -8.60 -12.94 -20.44
C ASP A 55 -7.75 -13.72 -19.41
N SER A 56 -7.42 -14.98 -19.73
CA SER A 56 -6.67 -15.87 -18.83
C SER A 56 -5.27 -15.35 -18.49
N GLU A 57 -4.56 -14.77 -19.46
CA GLU A 57 -3.21 -14.26 -19.27
C GLU A 57 -3.23 -12.98 -18.42
N GLU A 58 -4.17 -12.09 -18.71
CA GLU A 58 -4.43 -10.87 -17.94
C GLU A 58 -4.85 -11.19 -16.49
N ALA A 59 -5.66 -12.22 -16.27
CA ALA A 59 -6.05 -12.67 -14.95
C ALA A 59 -4.86 -13.18 -14.11
N GLN A 60 -3.92 -13.90 -14.74
CA GLN A 60 -2.69 -14.33 -14.08
C GLN A 60 -1.80 -13.14 -13.73
N LEU A 61 -1.65 -12.18 -14.64
CA LEU A 61 -0.87 -10.98 -14.39
C LEU A 61 -1.47 -10.11 -13.28
N LYS A 62 -2.79 -9.90 -13.31
CA LYS A 62 -3.55 -9.27 -12.22
C LYS A 62 -3.26 -9.95 -10.88
N SER A 63 -3.32 -11.28 -10.81
CA SER A 63 -3.07 -12.03 -9.57
C SER A 63 -1.66 -11.75 -9.02
N ARG A 64 -0.64 -11.75 -9.89
CA ARG A 64 0.75 -11.42 -9.50
C ARG A 64 0.88 -9.98 -8.99
N ILE A 65 0.24 -9.02 -9.65
CA ILE A 65 0.23 -7.62 -9.21
C ILE A 65 -0.42 -7.49 -7.82
N MET A 66 -1.59 -8.12 -7.63
CA MET A 66 -2.31 -8.09 -6.35
C MET A 66 -1.48 -8.68 -5.20
N GLN A 67 -0.75 -9.76 -5.44
CA GLN A 67 0.13 -10.34 -4.42
C GLN A 67 1.22 -9.36 -3.98
N ARG A 68 1.84 -8.62 -4.91
CA ARG A 68 2.87 -7.63 -4.59
C ARG A 68 2.32 -6.46 -3.79
N ILE A 69 1.14 -5.97 -4.14
CA ILE A 69 0.43 -4.93 -3.37
C ILE A 69 0.19 -5.41 -1.92
N LEU A 70 -0.33 -6.63 -1.75
CA LEU A 70 -0.60 -7.17 -0.41
C LEU A 70 0.66 -7.35 0.45
N ILE A 71 1.79 -7.73 -0.17
CA ILE A 71 3.09 -7.83 0.52
C ILE A 71 3.54 -6.44 1.00
N ASN A 72 3.49 -5.44 0.12
CA ASN A 72 3.86 -4.07 0.49
C ASN A 72 2.98 -3.54 1.63
N ASP A 73 1.66 -3.73 1.55
CA ASP A 73 0.70 -3.29 2.58
C ASP A 73 0.95 -4.00 3.92
N ALA A 74 1.35 -5.27 3.90
CA ALA A 74 1.71 -6.00 5.11
C ALA A 74 2.96 -5.41 5.77
N GLU A 75 3.97 -5.06 4.98
CA GLU A 75 5.19 -4.45 5.49
C GLU A 75 4.95 -3.01 6.00
N ILE A 76 4.13 -2.21 5.31
CA ILE A 76 3.71 -0.88 5.80
C ILE A 76 3.05 -0.99 7.18
N ARG A 77 2.14 -1.97 7.36
CA ARG A 77 1.50 -2.22 8.67
C ARG A 77 2.50 -2.59 9.75
N GLN A 78 3.46 -3.46 9.45
CA GLN A 78 4.53 -3.82 10.38
C GLN A 78 5.43 -2.64 10.76
N LEU A 79 5.70 -1.73 9.82
CA LEU A 79 6.45 -0.50 10.08
C LEU A 79 5.67 0.53 10.89
N ALA A 80 4.33 0.47 10.83
CA ALA A 80 3.44 1.34 11.59
C ALA A 80 3.18 0.84 13.02
N GLU A 81 3.20 -0.46 13.25
CA GLU A 81 2.92 -1.06 14.56
C GLU A 81 3.96 -0.82 15.71
N PRO A 82 5.22 -0.31 15.54
CA PRO A 82 6.16 -0.16 16.66
C PRO A 82 5.91 1.02 17.61
N TRP A 83 5.23 2.09 17.20
CA TRP A 83 5.12 3.30 18.03
C TRP A 83 4.15 3.18 19.20
N LEU A 84 3.26 2.18 19.22
CA LEU A 84 2.36 1.95 20.35
C LEU A 84 3.13 1.54 21.61
N GLU A 85 4.19 0.72 21.46
CA GLU A 85 5.02 0.30 22.59
C GLU A 85 5.88 1.45 23.13
N ASP A 86 6.45 2.29 22.26
CA ASP A 86 7.23 3.46 22.66
C ASP A 86 6.35 4.56 23.28
N LEU A 87 5.11 4.76 22.78
CA LEU A 87 4.16 5.72 23.35
C LEU A 87 3.65 5.26 24.72
N ASP A 88 3.38 3.97 24.90
CA ASP A 88 3.05 3.40 26.23
C ASP A 88 4.21 3.60 27.21
N GLY A 89 5.46 3.46 26.78
CA GLY A 89 6.64 3.75 27.61
C GLY A 89 6.74 5.21 28.06
N ILE A 90 6.48 6.15 27.14
CA ILE A 90 6.51 7.60 27.39
C ILE A 90 5.31 8.04 28.25
N LEU A 91 4.11 7.54 27.97
CA LEU A 91 2.88 7.86 28.72
C LEU A 91 2.82 7.16 30.09
N ALA A 92 3.44 5.98 30.24
CA ALA A 92 3.60 5.30 31.53
C ALA A 92 4.75 5.86 32.38
N GLY A 93 5.43 6.92 31.92
CA GLY A 93 6.41 7.66 32.70
C GLY A 93 7.68 6.88 33.06
N ARG A 94 8.04 5.83 32.31
CA ARG A 94 9.29 5.11 32.55
C ARG A 94 10.44 5.81 31.80
N PRO A 95 11.41 6.43 32.48
CA PRO A 95 12.58 6.94 31.79
C PRO A 95 13.33 5.77 31.14
N LYS A 96 13.64 5.88 29.84
CA LYS A 96 14.63 5.01 29.19
C LYS A 96 15.93 5.20 29.97
N SER A 97 16.29 4.22 30.82
CA SER A 97 17.62 4.16 31.39
C SER A 97 18.57 3.86 30.25
N VAL A 98 19.18 4.91 29.71
CA VAL A 98 20.30 4.81 28.77
C VAL A 98 21.44 4.11 29.52
N HIS A 99 21.88 2.96 29.02
CA HIS A 99 23.13 2.31 29.42
C HIS A 99 24.14 2.49 28.30
#